data_AF-A0A4Y2AXW6-F1
#
_entry.id   AF-A0A4Y2AXW6-F1
#
_cell.length_a   1.000
_cell.length_b   1.000
_cell.length_c   1.000
_cell.angle_alpha   90.00
_cell.angle_beta   90.00
_cell.angle_gamma   90.00
#
_symmetry.space_group_name_H-M   'P 1'
#
loop_
_entity.id
_entity.type
_entity.pdbx_description
1 polymer ?
#
loop_
_entity_poly.entity_id
_entity_poly.type
_entity_poly.pdbx_seq_one_letter_code
_entity_poly.pdbx_strand_id
1 'polypeptide(L)'
;MGACGWELFGQPPYCPNLAPSDYYLFPHMKTWLTTQRFDDDEELHAGVSAWLKSQAAAFYDDGITKLVYRYDKCLNLYGDYIEK
;
A
#
# COMPACT_ATOMS: atom_id res chain seq x y z
N MET A 1 2.29 -7.59 -24.39
CA MET A 1 2.00 -8.46 -23.23
C MET A 1 3.31 -8.82 -22.56
N GLY A 2 3.47 -8.53 -21.27
CA GLY A 2 4.68 -8.91 -20.53
C GLY A 2 4.84 -10.43 -20.48
N ALA A 3 6.06 -10.91 -20.31
CA ALA A 3 6.43 -12.33 -20.37
C ALA A 3 5.70 -13.25 -19.36
N CYS A 4 4.91 -12.69 -18.44
CA CYS A 4 4.14 -13.41 -17.44
C CYS A 4 2.61 -13.23 -17.56
N GLY A 5 2.09 -12.65 -18.66
CA GLY A 5 0.66 -12.55 -18.92
C GLY A 5 -0.12 -11.55 -18.05
N TRP A 6 0.57 -10.76 -17.22
CA TRP A 6 -0.06 -9.73 -16.40
C TRP A 6 -0.53 -8.54 -17.23
N GLU A 7 -1.71 -8.04 -16.89
CA GLU A 7 -2.18 -6.72 -17.32
C GLU A 7 -1.56 -5.66 -16.39
N LEU A 8 -0.87 -4.68 -16.99
CA LEU A 8 -0.32 -3.56 -16.23
C LEU A 8 -1.38 -2.49 -16.09
N PHE A 9 -1.76 -2.20 -14.85
CA PHE A 9 -2.66 -1.10 -14.57
C PHE A 9 -1.96 0.25 -14.83
N GLY A 10 -2.56 1.11 -15.66
CA GLY A 10 -2.01 2.42 -15.99
C GLY A 10 -2.03 3.36 -14.78
N GLN A 11 -0.86 3.72 -14.26
CA GLN A 11 -0.73 4.72 -13.20
C GLN A 11 -0.40 6.09 -13.82
N PRO A 12 -1.20 7.14 -13.56
CA PRO A 12 -0.83 8.50 -13.96
C PRO A 12 0.50 8.89 -13.29
N PRO A 13 1.35 9.69 -13.96
CA PRO A 13 2.57 10.20 -13.34
C PRO A 13 2.22 10.99 -12.06
N TYR A 14 2.97 10.75 -10.99
CA TYR A 14 2.87 11.45 -9.69
C TYR A 14 1.54 11.27 -8.92
N CYS A 15 0.93 10.09 -8.97
CA CYS A 15 -0.26 9.79 -8.15
C CYS A 15 0.04 8.76 -7.02
N PRO A 16 0.83 9.13 -5.98
CA PRO A 16 1.13 8.23 -4.85
C PRO A 16 -0.13 7.81 -4.07
N ASN A 17 -1.23 8.55 -4.24
CA ASN A 17 -2.53 8.22 -3.67
C ASN A 17 -3.21 6.98 -4.27
N LEU A 18 -2.67 6.39 -5.35
CA LEU A 18 -3.25 5.23 -6.02
C LEU A 18 -2.54 3.92 -5.69
N ALA A 19 -1.44 3.93 -4.94
CA ALA A 19 -0.75 2.70 -4.57
C ALA A 19 -1.21 2.20 -3.19
N PRO A 20 -1.86 1.02 -3.07
CA PRO A 20 -2.28 0.48 -1.78
C PRO A 20 -1.14 0.31 -0.77
N SER A 21 0.08 0.10 -1.26
CA SER A 21 1.29 0.12 -0.44
C SER A 21 1.47 1.46 0.27
N ASP A 22 1.37 2.56 -0.45
CA ASP A 22 1.70 3.90 0.04
C ASP A 22 0.60 4.51 0.91
N TYR A 23 -0.68 4.33 0.54
CA TYR A 23 -1.77 4.95 1.28
C TYR A 23 -2.35 4.10 2.41
N TYR A 24 -2.09 2.79 2.42
CA TYR A 24 -2.67 1.88 3.41
C TYR A 24 -1.60 1.08 4.16
N LEU A 25 -0.84 0.22 3.46
CA LEU A 25 0.10 -0.70 4.12
C LEU A 25 1.20 0.02 4.90
N PHE A 26 1.92 0.95 4.26
CA PHE A 26 3.06 1.64 4.87
C PHE A 26 2.67 2.57 6.03
N PRO A 27 1.55 3.32 6.00
CA PRO A 27 1.09 4.04 7.18
C PRO A 27 0.91 3.15 8.41
N HIS A 28 0.24 2.00 8.25
CA HIS A 28 0.04 1.04 9.34
C HIS A 28 1.36 0.44 9.83
N MET A 29 2.25 0.07 8.90
CA MET A 29 3.56 -0.47 9.22
C MET A 29 4.45 0.55 9.92
N LYS A 30 4.43 1.83 9.51
CA LYS A 30 5.16 2.92 10.17
C LYS A 30 4.72 3.11 11.62
N THR A 31 3.42 3.04 11.90
CA THR A 31 2.90 3.09 13.27
C THR A 31 3.45 1.95 14.12
N TRP A 32 3.46 0.73 13.56
CA TRP A 32 4.06 -0.42 14.25
C TRP A 32 5.58 -0.23 14.45
N LEU A 33 6.33 0.10 13.40
CA LEU A 33 7.79 0.32 13.44
C LEU A 33 8.20 1.37 14.47
N THR A 34 7.39 2.41 14.70
CA THR A 34 7.65 3.46 15.71
C THR A 34 7.79 2.88 17.13
N THR A 35 7.21 1.71 17.39
CA THR A 35 7.24 1.04 18.69
C THR A 35 8.31 -0.05 18.80
N GLN A 36 9.01 -0.36 17.70
CA GLN A 36 9.98 -1.45 17.64
C GLN A 36 11.42 -0.91 17.70
N ARG A 37 12.34 -1.74 18.17
CA ARG A 37 13.78 -1.57 18.02
C ARG A 37 14.33 -2.88 17.47
N PHE A 38 15.26 -2.77 16.52
CA PHE A 38 15.94 -3.90 15.91
C PHE A 38 17.43 -3.64 16.05
N ASP A 39 18.19 -4.69 16.40
CA ASP A 39 19.63 -4.62 16.58
C ASP A 39 20.38 -4.80 15.24
N ASP A 40 19.78 -5.55 14.30
CA ASP A 40 20.34 -5.80 12.97
C ASP A 40 19.27 -6.01 11.86
N ASP A 41 19.75 -6.13 10.62
CA ASP A 41 18.90 -6.30 9.44
C ASP A 41 18.15 -7.64 9.43
N GLU A 42 18.73 -8.72 9.97
CA GLU A 42 18.08 -10.03 10.02
C GLU A 42 16.88 -9.99 10.98
N GLU A 43 17.04 -9.34 12.12
CA GLU A 43 15.95 -9.10 13.08
C GLU A 43 14.86 -8.22 12.47
N LEU A 44 15.23 -7.15 11.75
CA LEU A 44 14.28 -6.31 11.02
C LEU A 44 13.50 -7.11 9.98
N HIS A 45 14.17 -7.94 9.18
CA HIS A 45 13.55 -8.78 8.16
C HIS A 45 12.57 -9.79 8.77
N ALA A 46 12.97 -10.44 9.86
CA ALA A 46 12.11 -11.38 10.58
C ALA A 46 10.90 -10.68 11.20
N GLY A 47 11.11 -9.52 11.83
CA GLY A 47 10.06 -8.72 12.45
C GLY A 47 9.02 -8.23 11.45
N VAL A 48 9.46 -7.64 10.33
CA VAL A 48 8.56 -7.18 9.26
C VAL A 48 7.79 -8.36 8.66
N SER A 49 8.45 -9.50 8.43
CA SER A 49 7.80 -10.71 7.91
C SER A 49 6.73 -11.25 8.87
N ALA A 50 7.01 -11.24 10.17
CA ALA A 50 6.06 -11.66 11.20
C ALA A 50 4.87 -10.69 11.30
N TRP A 51 5.12 -9.38 11.24
CA TRP A 51 4.07 -8.36 11.26
C TRP A 51 3.13 -8.46 10.06
N LEU A 52 3.66 -8.68 8.86
CA LEU A 52 2.83 -8.92 7.67
C LEU A 52 1.97 -10.17 7.86
N LYS A 53 2.56 -11.29 8.31
CA LYS A 53 1.81 -12.54 8.53
C LYS A 53 0.77 -12.44 9.66
N SER A 54 0.91 -11.50 10.59
CA SER A 54 -0.05 -11.31 11.68
C SER A 54 -1.27 -10.47 11.28
N GLN A 55 -1.23 -9.78 10.14
CA GLN A 55 -2.39 -9.03 9.66
C GLN A 55 -3.49 -9.99 9.18
N ALA A 56 -4.74 -9.67 9.52
CA ALA A 56 -5.89 -10.44 9.05
C ALA A 56 -6.06 -10.30 7.52
N ALA A 57 -6.64 -11.29 6.85
CA ALA A 57 -6.96 -11.17 5.42
C ALA A 57 -7.78 -9.91 5.10
N ALA A 58 -8.74 -9.58 5.97
CA ALA A 58 -9.57 -8.38 5.85
C ALA A 58 -8.76 -7.07 5.84
N PHE A 59 -7.58 -7.02 6.47
CA PHE A 59 -6.70 -5.84 6.40
C PHE A 59 -6.25 -5.60 4.95
N TYR A 60 -5.79 -6.64 4.26
CA TYR A 60 -5.39 -6.53 2.87
C TYR A 60 -6.57 -6.22 1.95
N ASP A 61 -7.71 -6.87 2.19
CA ASP A 61 -8.93 -6.64 1.41
C ASP A 61 -9.43 -5.20 1.55
N ASP A 62 -9.39 -4.62 2.75
CA ASP A 62 -9.73 -3.22 2.99
C ASP A 62 -8.80 -2.26 2.24
N GLY A 63 -7.50 -2.57 2.25
CA GLY A 63 -6.49 -1.82 1.51
C GLY A 63 -6.78 -1.83 0.01
N ILE A 64 -7.07 -3.00 -0.57
CA ILE A 64 -7.38 -3.13 -1.99
C ILE A 64 -8.74 -2.52 -2.34
N THR A 65 -9.76 -2.68 -1.50
CA THR A 65 -11.11 -2.15 -1.79
C THR A 65 -11.12 -0.62 -1.83
N LYS A 66 -10.30 0.04 -1.00
CA LYS A 66 -10.11 1.50 -1.03
C LYS A 66 -9.52 2.00 -2.34
N LEU A 67 -8.88 1.13 -3.12
CA LEU A 67 -8.34 1.48 -4.43
C LEU A 67 -9.46 1.91 -5.39
N VAL A 68 -10.58 1.16 -5.40
CA VAL A 68 -11.74 1.44 -6.26
C VAL A 68 -12.28 2.85 -5.99
N TYR A 69 -12.47 3.18 -4.72
CA TYR A 69 -12.92 4.51 -4.30
C TYR A 69 -11.93 5.62 -4.68
N ARG A 70 -10.63 5.39 -4.48
CA ARG A 70 -9.58 6.37 -4.81
C ARG A 70 -9.46 6.60 -6.32
N TYR A 71 -9.64 5.56 -7.13
CA TYR A 71 -9.70 5.70 -8.58
C TYR A 71 -10.90 6.49 -9.05
N ASP A 72 -12.10 6.17 -8.55
CA ASP A 72 -13.31 6.92 -8.87
C ASP A 72 -13.12 8.42 -8.55
N LYS A 73 -12.61 8.72 -7.35
CA LYS A 73 -12.34 10.10 -6.94
C LYS A 73 -11.27 10.78 -7.80
N CYS A 74 -10.21 10.06 -8.21
CA CYS A 74 -9.15 10.60 -9.08
C CYS A 74 -9.66 10.90 -10.50
N LEU A 75 -10.55 10.06 -11.04
CA LEU A 75 -11.17 10.27 -12.34
C LEU A 75 -12.17 11.44 -12.31
N ASN A 76 -12.94 11.56 -11.23
CA ASN A 76 -13.96 12.61 -11.05
C ASN A 76 -13.36 13.99 -10.73
N LEU A 77 -12.12 14.07 -10.26
CA LEU A 77 -11.40 15.32 -9.98
C LEU A 77 -10.56 15.83 -11.16
N TYR A 78 -10.69 15.27 -12.37
CA TYR A 78 -9.88 15.66 -13.55
C TYR A 78 -8.36 15.66 -13.30
N GLY A 79 -7.88 14.83 -12.37
CA GLY A 79 -6.45 14.77 -12.01
C GLY A 79 -6.00 15.82 -10.99
N ASP A 80 -6.92 16.54 -10.33
CA ASP A 80 -6.56 17.40 -9.20
C ASP A 80 -6.24 16.56 -7.94
N TYR A 81 -5.25 17.02 -7.18
CA TYR A 81 -4.65 16.26 -6.09
C TYR A 81 -5.66 16.03 -4.96
N ILE A 82 -5.83 14.76 -4.58
CA ILE A 82 -6.71 14.39 -3.47
C ILE A 82 -5.95 14.56 -2.16
N GLU A 83 -6.11 15.71 -1.51
CA GLU A 83 -5.86 15.80 -0.06
C GLU A 83 -6.99 15.15 0.75
N LYS A 84 -6.60 14.86 1.99
CA LYS A 84 -7.14 13.91 2.96
C LYS A 84 -8.63 14.09 3.28
#